data_AF-A0A7R7T3H3-F1
#
_entry.id   AF-A0A7R7T3H3-F1
#
_cell.length_a   1.000
_cell.length_b   1.000
_cell.length_c   1.000
_cell.angle_alpha   90.00
_cell.angle_beta   90.00
_cell.angle_gamma   90.00
#
_symmetry.space_group_name_H-M   'P 1'
#
loop_
_entity.id
_entity.type
_entity.pdbx_description
1 polymer ?
#
loop_
_entity_poly.entity_id
_entity_poly.type
_entity_poly.pdbx_seq_one_letter_code
_entity_poly.pdbx_strand_id
1 'polypeptide(L)'
;MTSQTWPAPAIASDLRAVRAASPLVFGLTNYIAAPLSANVLLAVGASPAIGGMPSAAEHFAGIAQGVWINLAALVADDPAILLAVAKAASAKQTPWVLDPVTVGAGATANDRLAAELVELRPGVVRGNASEVIALAGGEGGTKGVDSTASPEEAIPFAQSLAKKTGGIVAVSGPTDYITDGETVVSVPGGHVNLTRVTGTGCSLGALVAAFAGVVPDRLQAAVSAHAVLAVAAERAAAIAPGTGSFSVALLDQLSLLDPAA
;
A
#
# COMPACT_ATOMS: atom_id res chain seq x y z
N MET A 1 -17.73 -2.14 -13.26
CA MET A 1 -16.32 -2.42 -12.91
C MET A 1 -15.46 -2.10 -14.11
N THR A 2 -14.51 -1.19 -13.97
CA THR A 2 -13.61 -0.75 -15.05
C THR A 2 -12.22 -1.36 -14.82
N SER A 3 -11.48 -1.63 -15.89
CA SER A 3 -10.11 -2.13 -15.80
C SER A 3 -9.12 -1.05 -16.21
N GLN A 4 -8.05 -0.87 -15.44
CA GLN A 4 -7.02 0.15 -15.65
C GLN A 4 -5.64 -0.51 -15.61
N THR A 5 -4.80 -0.18 -16.59
CA THR A 5 -3.42 -0.67 -16.69
C THR A 5 -2.49 0.43 -17.18
N TRP A 6 -1.19 0.29 -16.93
CA TRP A 6 -0.19 1.12 -17.60
C TRP A 6 -0.19 0.84 -19.12
N PRO A 7 0.03 1.84 -20.00
CA PRO A 7 0.26 3.27 -19.75
C PRO A 7 -0.99 4.13 -19.94
N ALA A 8 -2.12 3.85 -19.26
CA ALA A 8 -3.28 4.73 -19.34
C ALA A 8 -2.87 6.20 -19.04
N PRO A 9 -3.33 7.21 -19.82
CA PRO A 9 -2.80 8.58 -19.74
C PRO A 9 -2.86 9.19 -18.33
N ALA A 10 -3.90 8.88 -17.55
CA ALA A 10 -4.02 9.34 -16.17
C ALA A 10 -2.90 8.76 -15.28
N ILE A 11 -2.60 7.46 -15.41
CA ILE A 11 -1.57 6.77 -14.62
C ILE A 11 -0.17 7.30 -14.95
N ALA A 12 0.11 7.52 -16.24
CA ALA A 12 1.37 8.13 -16.68
C ALA A 12 1.51 9.57 -16.15
N SER A 13 0.43 10.36 -16.21
CA SER A 13 0.40 11.71 -15.64
C SER A 13 0.64 11.71 -14.12
N ASP A 14 0.03 10.78 -13.39
CA ASP A 14 0.20 10.66 -11.94
C ASP A 14 1.64 10.30 -11.55
N LEU A 15 2.26 9.34 -12.25
CA LEU A 15 3.68 9.01 -12.01
C LEU A 15 4.59 10.22 -12.29
N ARG A 16 4.29 10.99 -13.34
CA ARG A 16 5.02 12.23 -13.64
C ARG A 16 4.86 13.25 -12.51
N ALA A 17 3.66 13.40 -11.96
CA ALA A 17 3.38 14.30 -10.85
C ALA A 17 4.15 13.88 -9.59
N VAL A 18 4.18 12.58 -9.26
CA VAL A 18 4.97 12.05 -8.13
C VAL A 18 6.46 12.38 -8.30
N ARG A 19 7.02 12.13 -9.48
CA ARG A 19 8.44 12.45 -9.77
C ARG A 19 8.73 13.95 -9.68
N ALA A 20 7.81 14.79 -10.14
CA ALA A 20 7.99 16.25 -10.10
C ALA A 20 7.87 16.81 -8.68
N ALA A 21 6.97 16.28 -7.86
CA ALA A 21 6.76 16.72 -6.49
C ALA A 21 7.81 16.16 -5.51
N SER A 22 8.38 14.99 -5.82
CA SER A 22 9.26 14.22 -4.92
C SER A 22 8.74 14.15 -3.48
N PRO A 23 7.51 13.62 -3.27
CA PRO A 23 6.84 13.71 -1.98
C PRO A 23 7.64 12.99 -0.90
N LEU A 24 7.74 13.62 0.28
CA LEU A 24 8.19 12.97 1.51
C LEU A 24 7.13 11.97 1.96
N VAL A 25 7.51 10.70 2.01
CA VAL A 25 6.68 9.60 2.51
C VAL A 25 7.23 9.14 3.84
N PHE A 26 6.47 9.36 4.91
CA PHE A 26 6.80 8.86 6.24
C PHE A 26 6.17 7.49 6.48
N GLY A 27 6.98 6.49 6.83
CA GLY A 27 6.56 5.10 6.96
C GLY A 27 6.86 4.47 8.31
N LEU A 28 5.89 3.75 8.86
CA LEU A 28 6.07 2.76 9.93
C LEU A 28 5.94 1.37 9.33
N THR A 29 7.00 0.57 9.37
CA THR A 29 7.01 -0.81 8.87
C THR A 29 8.06 -1.64 9.59
N ASN A 30 8.11 -2.93 9.30
CA ASN A 30 9.11 -3.83 9.86
C ASN A 30 10.50 -3.63 9.21
N TYR A 31 11.56 -3.97 9.94
CA TYR A 31 12.94 -3.87 9.47
C TYR A 31 13.26 -4.78 8.25
N ILE A 32 12.43 -5.78 7.96
CA ILE A 32 12.61 -6.70 6.83
C ILE A 32 12.19 -6.03 5.52
N ALA A 33 11.08 -5.28 5.53
CA ALA A 33 10.53 -4.59 4.37
C ALA A 33 11.09 -3.18 4.18
N ALA A 34 11.54 -2.52 5.25
CA ALA A 34 11.98 -1.12 5.20
C ALA A 34 13.01 -0.80 4.09
N PRO A 35 14.08 -1.60 3.86
CA PRO A 35 15.05 -1.30 2.80
C PRO A 35 14.44 -1.35 1.39
N LEU A 36 13.60 -2.36 1.11
CA LEU A 36 12.95 -2.48 -0.20
C LEU A 36 11.93 -1.37 -0.39
N SER A 37 11.11 -1.07 0.62
CA SER A 37 10.13 0.03 0.56
C SER A 37 10.80 1.37 0.30
N ALA A 38 11.94 1.66 0.95
CA ALA A 38 12.72 2.87 0.69
C ALA A 38 13.22 2.92 -0.77
N ASN A 39 13.77 1.81 -1.28
CA ASN A 39 14.26 1.76 -2.66
C ASN A 39 13.13 1.85 -3.70
N VAL A 40 11.96 1.29 -3.43
CA VAL A 40 10.78 1.43 -4.30
C VAL A 40 10.33 2.90 -4.36
N LEU A 41 10.26 3.58 -3.22
CA LEU A 41 9.95 5.01 -3.16
C LEU A 41 10.96 5.85 -3.95
N LEU A 42 12.25 5.60 -3.74
CA LEU A 42 13.33 6.28 -4.47
C LEU A 42 13.24 6.02 -5.99
N ALA A 43 12.95 4.78 -6.40
CA ALA A 43 12.83 4.41 -7.81
C ALA A 43 11.72 5.18 -8.53
N VAL A 44 10.61 5.49 -7.84
CA VAL A 44 9.53 6.32 -8.41
C VAL A 44 9.72 7.83 -8.21
N GLY A 45 10.84 8.25 -7.62
CA GLY A 45 11.20 9.66 -7.39
C GLY A 45 10.65 10.27 -6.10
N ALA A 46 10.06 9.48 -5.20
CA ALA A 46 9.64 9.93 -3.87
C ALA A 46 10.80 9.93 -2.86
N SER A 47 10.59 10.59 -1.72
CA SER A 47 11.59 10.72 -0.65
C SER A 47 11.17 9.92 0.59
N PRO A 48 11.81 8.78 0.91
CA PRO A 48 11.43 7.98 2.08
C PRO A 48 11.99 8.52 3.40
N ALA A 49 11.17 8.54 4.44
CA ALA A 49 11.58 8.61 5.85
C ALA A 49 10.90 7.46 6.60
N ILE A 50 11.64 6.45 7.07
CA ILE A 50 11.06 5.21 7.59
C ILE A 50 11.59 4.91 8.98
N GLY A 51 10.69 4.66 9.93
CA GLY A 51 11.00 4.17 11.28
C GLY A 51 10.16 4.80 12.38
N GLY A 52 10.00 4.08 13.49
CA GLY A 52 9.20 4.49 14.65
C GLY A 52 9.63 5.80 15.29
N MET A 53 10.94 6.04 15.45
CA MET A 53 11.51 7.26 16.04
C MET A 53 10.68 7.81 17.21
N PRO A 54 10.70 7.19 18.42
CA PRO A 54 9.73 7.47 19.50
C PRO A 54 9.56 8.95 19.89
N SER A 55 10.57 9.79 19.68
CA SER A 55 10.54 11.24 19.97
C SER A 55 10.25 12.14 18.77
N ALA A 56 10.19 11.59 17.55
CA ALA A 56 10.09 12.37 16.31
C ALA A 56 9.03 11.85 15.31
N ALA A 57 8.41 10.70 15.55
CA ALA A 57 7.43 10.08 14.66
C ALA A 57 6.30 11.06 14.26
N GLU A 58 5.71 11.73 15.25
CA GLU A 58 4.63 12.71 15.03
C GLU A 58 5.11 13.93 14.24
N HIS A 59 6.35 14.36 14.45
CA HIS A 59 6.94 15.46 13.70
C HIS A 59 7.07 15.08 12.22
N PHE A 60 7.64 13.91 11.93
CA PHE A 60 7.78 13.43 10.56
C PHE A 60 6.42 13.19 9.88
N ALA A 61 5.46 12.60 10.59
CA ALA A 61 4.08 12.46 10.11
C ALA A 61 3.45 13.81 9.76
N GLY A 62 3.75 14.86 10.53
CA GLY A 62 3.19 16.19 10.34
C GLY A 62 3.83 17.03 9.21
N ILE A 63 5.01 16.63 8.71
CA ILE A 63 5.68 17.28 7.56
C ILE A 63 5.63 16.45 6.28
N ALA A 64 5.28 15.16 6.38
CA ALA A 64 5.16 14.27 5.24
C ALA A 64 3.99 14.66 4.32
N GLN A 65 4.14 14.37 3.03
CA GLN A 65 3.07 14.50 2.04
C GLN A 65 2.20 13.24 2.01
N GLY A 66 2.76 12.08 2.35
CA GLY A 66 2.03 10.84 2.54
C GLY A 66 2.54 10.06 3.74
N VAL A 67 1.65 9.37 4.44
CA VAL A 67 2.00 8.52 5.59
C VAL A 67 1.59 7.08 5.31
N TRP A 68 2.44 6.12 5.67
CA TRP A 68 2.16 4.69 5.53
C TRP A 68 2.35 3.98 6.87
N ILE A 69 1.29 3.38 7.39
CA ILE A 69 1.27 2.65 8.66
C ILE A 69 1.04 1.17 8.34
N ASN A 70 2.11 0.38 8.44
CA ASN A 70 2.08 -1.05 8.27
C ASN A 70 2.17 -1.76 9.63
N LEU A 71 1.20 -2.62 9.91
CA LEU A 71 1.10 -3.28 11.23
C LEU A 71 2.22 -4.27 11.53
N ALA A 72 3.00 -4.71 10.54
CA ALA A 72 4.22 -5.45 10.81
C ALA A 72 5.27 -4.62 11.55
N ALA A 73 5.14 -3.28 11.61
CA ALA A 73 5.96 -2.42 12.47
C ALA A 73 5.92 -2.85 13.95
N LEU A 74 4.85 -3.52 14.40
CA LEU A 74 4.71 -4.06 15.76
C LEU A 74 5.78 -5.07 16.16
N VAL A 75 6.59 -5.57 15.21
CA VAL A 75 7.79 -6.37 15.52
C VAL A 75 8.86 -5.58 16.26
N ALA A 76 8.89 -4.26 16.08
CA ALA A 76 9.95 -3.37 16.58
C ALA A 76 9.42 -2.12 17.31
N ASP A 77 8.17 -1.73 17.05
CA ASP A 77 7.58 -0.49 17.57
C ASP A 77 6.40 -0.75 18.51
N ASP A 78 6.15 0.21 19.40
CA ASP A 78 5.02 0.20 20.31
C ASP A 78 3.72 0.58 19.55
N PRO A 79 2.59 -0.15 19.74
CA PRO A 79 1.27 0.23 19.22
C PRO A 79 0.90 1.71 19.41
N ALA A 80 1.32 2.32 20.52
CA ALA A 80 1.08 3.73 20.81
C ALA A 80 1.72 4.67 19.78
N ILE A 81 2.86 4.31 19.21
CA ILE A 81 3.53 5.09 18.14
C ILE A 81 2.69 5.08 16.88
N LEU A 82 2.15 3.92 16.48
CA LEU A 82 1.29 3.81 15.29
C LEU A 82 0.04 4.68 15.43
N LEU A 83 -0.61 4.66 16.60
CA LEU A 83 -1.76 5.52 16.89
C LEU A 83 -1.40 7.00 16.91
N ALA A 84 -0.25 7.38 17.49
CA ALA A 84 0.21 8.76 17.52
C ALA A 84 0.46 9.30 16.10
N VAL A 85 1.12 8.52 15.25
CA VAL A 85 1.38 8.86 13.85
C VAL A 85 0.08 9.00 13.05
N ALA A 86 -0.87 8.06 13.21
CA ALA A 86 -2.18 8.17 12.56
C ALA A 86 -2.93 9.44 12.99
N LYS A 87 -2.95 9.75 14.29
CA LYS A 87 -3.58 10.98 14.82
C LYS A 87 -2.90 12.24 14.29
N ALA A 88 -1.57 12.26 14.25
CA ALA A 88 -0.79 13.39 13.72
C ALA A 88 -1.09 13.63 12.23
N ALA A 89 -1.09 12.56 11.42
CA ALA A 89 -1.42 12.62 10.00
C ALA A 89 -2.86 13.13 9.79
N SER A 90 -3.85 12.57 10.49
CA SER A 90 -5.24 13.00 10.42
C SER A 90 -5.43 14.46 10.85
N ALA A 91 -4.75 14.92 11.91
CA ALA A 91 -4.81 16.31 12.37
C ALA A 91 -4.23 17.31 11.36
N LYS A 92 -3.26 16.88 10.55
CA LYS A 92 -2.67 17.67 9.46
C LYS A 92 -3.37 17.47 8.11
N GLN A 93 -4.38 16.60 8.07
CA GLN A 93 -5.06 16.18 6.83
C GLN A 93 -4.10 15.56 5.81
N THR A 94 -2.96 15.03 6.28
CA THR A 94 -2.02 14.27 5.45
C THR A 94 -2.67 12.93 5.12
N PRO A 95 -2.78 12.56 3.83
CA PRO A 95 -3.32 11.26 3.45
C PRO A 95 -2.44 10.16 4.01
N TRP A 96 -3.07 9.20 4.69
CA TRP A 96 -2.36 8.07 5.27
C TRP A 96 -2.98 6.73 4.87
N VAL A 97 -2.09 5.75 4.71
CA VAL A 97 -2.39 4.39 4.25
C VAL A 97 -2.28 3.43 5.44
N LEU A 98 -3.32 2.64 5.67
CA LEU A 98 -3.28 1.50 6.59
C LEU A 98 -2.97 0.23 5.80
N ASP A 99 -1.90 -0.45 6.19
CA ASP A 99 -1.50 -1.76 5.68
C ASP A 99 -1.61 -2.78 6.83
N PRO A 100 -2.74 -3.50 6.94
CA PRO A 100 -3.14 -4.28 8.11
C PRO A 100 -2.47 -5.65 8.13
N VAL A 101 -1.17 -5.72 7.80
CA VAL A 101 -0.42 -6.98 7.72
C VAL A 101 -0.65 -7.82 8.97
N THR A 102 -0.95 -9.10 8.77
CA THR A 102 -1.25 -10.11 9.81
C THR A 102 -2.62 -10.00 10.50
N VAL A 103 -3.48 -9.05 10.14
CA VAL A 103 -4.86 -9.01 10.67
C VAL A 103 -5.61 -10.28 10.28
N GLY A 104 -6.31 -10.88 11.26
CA GLY A 104 -7.01 -12.16 11.09
C GLY A 104 -6.12 -13.39 11.25
N ALA A 105 -4.81 -13.23 11.56
CA ALA A 105 -3.91 -14.36 11.80
C ALA A 105 -3.96 -14.92 13.24
N GLY A 106 -4.92 -14.46 14.07
CA GLY A 106 -5.13 -14.93 15.44
C GLY A 106 -4.44 -14.10 16.53
N ALA A 107 -3.78 -13.00 16.17
CA ALA A 107 -3.19 -12.06 17.12
C ALA A 107 -4.21 -11.00 17.54
N THR A 108 -5.09 -11.32 18.49
CA THR A 108 -6.22 -10.46 18.88
C THR A 108 -5.85 -9.02 19.25
N ALA A 109 -4.65 -8.79 19.80
CA ALA A 109 -4.18 -7.42 20.10
C ALA A 109 -3.94 -6.60 18.82
N ASN A 110 -3.37 -7.22 17.77
CA ASN A 110 -3.15 -6.58 16.48
C ASN A 110 -4.48 -6.29 15.77
N ASP A 111 -5.43 -7.24 15.85
CA ASP A 111 -6.77 -7.06 15.27
C ASP A 111 -7.50 -5.88 15.93
N ARG A 112 -7.40 -5.72 17.26
CA ARG A 112 -7.97 -4.57 17.98
C ARG A 112 -7.32 -3.25 17.58
N LEU A 113 -5.99 -3.21 17.50
CA LEU A 113 -5.26 -2.02 17.05
C LEU A 113 -5.66 -1.63 15.62
N ALA A 114 -5.78 -2.61 14.72
CA ALA A 114 -6.22 -2.37 13.35
C ALA A 114 -7.63 -1.76 13.31
N ALA A 115 -8.56 -2.27 14.12
CA ALA A 115 -9.89 -1.71 14.26
C ALA A 115 -9.87 -0.27 14.80
N GLU A 116 -9.03 0.03 15.80
CA GLU A 116 -8.85 1.39 16.32
C GLU A 116 -8.30 2.35 15.24
N LEU A 117 -7.34 1.90 14.44
CA LEU A 117 -6.79 2.68 13.32
C LEU A 117 -7.84 2.93 12.23
N VAL A 118 -8.72 1.96 11.94
CA VAL A 118 -9.85 2.14 11.02
C VAL A 118 -10.79 3.26 11.48
N GLU A 119 -11.05 3.38 12.79
CA GLU A 119 -11.88 4.48 13.33
C GLU A 119 -11.23 5.87 13.14
N LEU A 120 -9.91 5.93 12.95
CA LEU A 120 -9.19 7.16 12.59
C LEU A 120 -9.29 7.53 11.10
N ARG A 121 -10.08 6.76 10.32
CA ARG A 121 -10.43 7.02 8.92
C ARG A 121 -9.21 7.19 7.99
N PRO A 122 -8.43 6.12 7.74
CA PRO A 122 -7.37 6.15 6.75
C PRO A 122 -7.87 6.60 5.38
N GLY A 123 -7.02 7.30 4.64
CA GLY A 123 -7.31 7.70 3.26
C GLY A 123 -7.37 6.49 2.33
N VAL A 124 -6.52 5.49 2.58
CA VAL A 124 -6.53 4.20 1.89
C VAL A 124 -6.27 3.08 2.89
N VAL A 125 -7.03 1.98 2.82
CA VAL A 125 -6.68 0.70 3.43
C VAL A 125 -6.24 -0.23 2.31
N ARG A 126 -5.10 -0.89 2.46
CA ARG A 126 -4.63 -1.85 1.46
C ARG A 126 -4.16 -3.13 2.12
N GLY A 127 -4.66 -4.27 1.66
CA GLY A 127 -4.27 -5.59 2.16
C GLY A 127 -4.55 -6.69 1.13
N ASN A 128 -4.23 -7.94 1.47
CA ASN A 128 -4.71 -9.08 0.71
C ASN A 128 -6.19 -9.39 1.04
N ALA A 129 -6.79 -10.35 0.32
CA ALA A 129 -8.19 -10.71 0.50
C ALA A 129 -8.53 -11.12 1.94
N SER A 130 -7.75 -12.02 2.54
CA SER A 130 -7.95 -12.49 3.92
C SER A 130 -7.86 -11.36 4.95
N GLU A 131 -6.87 -10.48 4.83
CA GLU A 131 -6.69 -9.33 5.72
C GLU A 131 -7.86 -8.34 5.63
N VAL A 132 -8.34 -8.04 4.42
CA VAL A 132 -9.46 -7.10 4.21
C VAL A 132 -10.77 -7.70 4.72
N ILE A 133 -11.03 -8.99 4.48
CA ILE A 133 -12.22 -9.69 5.00
C ILE A 133 -12.21 -9.66 6.54
N ALA A 134 -11.09 -10.01 7.16
CA ALA A 134 -10.94 -10.01 8.61
C ALA A 134 -11.11 -8.60 9.20
N LEU A 135 -10.48 -7.58 8.60
CA LEU A 135 -10.58 -6.19 9.06
C LEU A 135 -12.01 -5.62 8.93
N ALA A 136 -12.77 -6.09 7.95
CA ALA A 136 -14.18 -5.74 7.77
C ALA A 136 -15.14 -6.50 8.72
N GLY A 137 -14.62 -7.37 9.59
CA GLY A 137 -15.40 -8.17 10.54
C GLY A 137 -16.02 -9.43 9.94
N GLY A 138 -15.56 -9.88 8.77
CA GLY A 138 -15.95 -11.16 8.18
C GLY A 138 -15.20 -12.33 8.81
N GLU A 139 -15.86 -13.49 8.89
CA GLU A 139 -15.20 -14.76 9.21
C GLU A 139 -14.42 -15.27 7.98
N GLY A 140 -13.26 -14.68 7.71
CA GLY A 140 -12.32 -15.19 6.72
C GLY A 140 -11.55 -16.37 7.32
N GLY A 141 -11.75 -17.58 6.82
CA GLY A 141 -10.97 -18.74 7.27
C GLY A 141 -9.48 -18.52 7.03
N THR A 142 -8.67 -18.45 8.09
CA THR A 142 -7.22 -18.22 7.96
C THR A 142 -6.42 -19.45 8.35
N LYS A 143 -5.53 -19.86 7.44
CA LYS A 143 -4.29 -20.57 7.76
C LYS A 143 -3.11 -19.74 7.22
N GLY A 144 -2.70 -18.72 7.97
CA GLY A 144 -1.42 -18.03 7.77
C GLY A 144 -1.39 -16.96 6.67
N VAL A 145 -0.18 -16.65 6.22
CA VAL A 145 0.17 -15.57 5.26
C VAL A 145 -0.23 -15.89 3.80
N ASP A 146 -0.63 -17.14 3.55
CA ASP A 146 -1.12 -17.60 2.25
C ASP A 146 -2.65 -17.44 2.21
N SER A 147 -3.13 -16.47 1.41
CA SER A 147 -4.55 -16.16 1.25
C SER A 147 -5.30 -17.36 0.65
N THR A 148 -6.25 -17.93 1.39
CA THR A 148 -7.19 -18.93 0.85
C THR A 148 -8.40 -18.29 0.16
N ALA A 149 -8.66 -17.01 0.42
CA ALA A 149 -9.72 -16.23 -0.21
C ALA A 149 -9.21 -15.58 -1.51
N SER A 150 -10.07 -15.52 -2.53
CA SER A 150 -9.75 -14.77 -3.76
C SER A 150 -9.98 -13.26 -3.57
N PRO A 151 -9.30 -12.40 -4.33
CA PRO A 151 -9.57 -10.96 -4.29
C PRO A 151 -11.02 -10.57 -4.58
N GLU A 152 -11.70 -11.31 -5.46
CA GLU A 152 -13.12 -11.10 -5.81
C GLU A 152 -14.06 -11.35 -4.63
N GLU A 153 -13.77 -12.37 -3.81
CA GLU A 153 -14.54 -12.69 -2.60
C GLU A 153 -14.45 -11.56 -1.56
N ALA A 154 -13.36 -10.79 -1.57
CA ALA A 154 -13.17 -9.67 -0.67
C ALA A 154 -13.86 -8.37 -1.13
N ILE A 155 -14.37 -8.27 -2.37
CA ILE A 155 -14.97 -7.03 -2.90
C ILE A 155 -16.12 -6.50 -2.03
N PRO A 156 -17.11 -7.32 -1.58
CA PRO A 156 -18.18 -6.81 -0.73
C PRO A 156 -17.68 -6.27 0.62
N PHE A 157 -16.65 -6.90 1.18
CA PHE A 157 -16.01 -6.46 2.43
C PHE A 157 -15.20 -5.18 2.23
N ALA A 158 -14.47 -5.08 1.12
CA ALA A 158 -13.75 -3.88 0.73
C ALA A 158 -14.71 -2.69 0.54
N GLN A 159 -15.85 -2.90 -0.13
CA GLN A 159 -16.86 -1.86 -0.30
C GLN A 159 -17.45 -1.39 1.03
N SER A 160 -17.75 -2.34 1.93
CA SER A 160 -18.25 -2.03 3.27
C SER A 160 -17.24 -1.21 4.08
N LEU A 161 -15.97 -1.63 4.06
CA LEU A 161 -14.89 -0.96 4.76
C LEU A 161 -14.57 0.44 4.17
N ALA A 162 -14.66 0.59 2.85
CA ALA A 162 -14.52 1.89 2.18
C ALA A 162 -15.62 2.86 2.62
N LYS A 163 -16.89 2.41 2.66
CA LYS A 163 -18.01 3.20 3.20
C LYS A 163 -17.82 3.57 4.67
N LYS A 164 -17.32 2.64 5.48
CA LYS A 164 -17.07 2.86 6.91
C LYS A 164 -16.01 3.94 7.15
N THR A 165 -14.91 3.88 6.41
CA THR A 165 -13.79 4.82 6.55
C THR A 165 -14.03 6.14 5.83
N GLY A 166 -14.85 6.15 4.77
CA GLY A 166 -14.92 7.25 3.80
C GLY A 166 -13.64 7.37 2.95
N GLY A 167 -12.82 6.31 2.93
CA GLY A 167 -11.58 6.21 2.18
C GLY A 167 -11.67 5.19 1.06
N ILE A 168 -10.51 4.77 0.56
CA ILE A 168 -10.39 3.76 -0.49
C ILE A 168 -9.94 2.43 0.13
N VAL A 169 -10.43 1.32 -0.40
CA VAL A 169 -9.92 -0.01 -0.05
C VAL A 169 -9.33 -0.67 -1.29
N ALA A 170 -8.09 -1.13 -1.19
CA ALA A 170 -7.40 -1.88 -2.23
C ALA A 170 -7.11 -3.31 -1.76
N VAL A 171 -7.63 -4.29 -2.49
CA VAL A 171 -7.41 -5.72 -2.29
C VAL A 171 -6.41 -6.19 -3.32
N SER A 172 -5.23 -6.64 -2.88
CA SER A 172 -4.22 -7.15 -3.81
C SER A 172 -4.30 -8.64 -4.05
N GLY A 173 -3.93 -9.08 -5.25
CA GLY A 173 -3.83 -10.47 -5.68
C GLY A 173 -3.27 -10.60 -7.11
N PRO A 174 -3.61 -11.68 -7.86
CA PRO A 174 -3.25 -11.78 -9.28
C PRO A 174 -3.90 -10.69 -10.15
N THR A 175 -5.04 -10.18 -9.70
CA THR A 175 -5.65 -8.93 -10.16
C THR A 175 -5.99 -8.16 -8.90
N ASP A 176 -5.60 -6.90 -8.86
CA ASP A 176 -5.88 -6.03 -7.73
C ASP A 176 -7.25 -5.37 -7.93
N TYR A 177 -8.01 -5.18 -6.85
CA TYR A 177 -9.34 -4.55 -6.87
C TYR A 177 -9.36 -3.36 -5.92
N ILE A 178 -9.68 -2.18 -6.43
CA ILE A 178 -9.67 -0.94 -5.69
C ILE A 178 -11.08 -0.32 -5.72
N THR A 179 -11.60 0.08 -4.56
CA THR A 179 -12.96 0.61 -4.42
C THR A 179 -13.07 1.76 -3.44
N ASP A 180 -13.95 2.71 -3.74
CA ASP A 180 -14.41 3.78 -2.85
C ASP A 180 -15.69 3.39 -2.07
N GLY A 181 -16.19 2.16 -2.26
CA GLY A 181 -17.46 1.69 -1.70
C GLY A 181 -18.58 1.56 -2.73
N GLU A 182 -18.48 2.24 -3.86
CA GLU A 182 -19.48 2.26 -4.94
C GLU A 182 -18.86 1.80 -6.27
N THR A 183 -17.78 2.48 -6.66
CA THR A 183 -16.97 2.17 -7.83
C THR A 183 -15.99 1.06 -7.50
N VAL A 184 -15.80 0.11 -8.43
CA VAL A 184 -14.75 -0.91 -8.35
C VAL A 184 -13.91 -0.85 -9.62
N VAL A 185 -12.60 -0.70 -9.45
CA VAL A 185 -11.60 -0.70 -10.52
C VAL A 185 -10.70 -1.92 -10.35
N SER A 186 -10.52 -2.71 -11.41
CA SER A 186 -9.48 -3.75 -11.44
C SER A 186 -8.19 -3.23 -12.03
N VAL A 187 -7.07 -3.69 -11.48
CA VAL A 187 -5.73 -3.53 -12.05
C VAL A 187 -5.13 -4.92 -12.23
N PRO A 188 -5.22 -5.51 -13.43
CA PRO A 188 -4.55 -6.77 -13.73
C PRO A 188 -3.05 -6.53 -13.96
N GLY A 189 -2.29 -7.63 -13.91
CA GLY A 189 -0.87 -7.65 -14.25
C GLY A 189 0.01 -8.04 -13.07
N GLY A 190 1.26 -7.59 -13.09
CA GLY A 190 2.25 -7.99 -12.11
C GLY A 190 2.86 -9.36 -12.45
N HIS A 191 3.45 -10.00 -11.45
CA HIS A 191 4.04 -11.33 -11.63
C HIS A 191 4.09 -12.11 -10.32
N VAL A 192 3.97 -13.44 -10.39
CA VAL A 192 4.03 -14.32 -9.20
C VAL A 192 5.33 -14.17 -8.41
N ASN A 193 6.42 -13.69 -9.03
CA ASN A 193 7.67 -13.42 -8.33
C ASN A 193 7.56 -12.32 -7.27
N LEU A 194 6.53 -11.46 -7.34
CA LEU A 194 6.22 -10.53 -6.25
C LEU A 194 5.96 -11.28 -4.94
N THR A 195 5.40 -12.48 -4.96
CA THR A 195 5.18 -13.29 -3.74
C THR A 195 6.44 -14.00 -3.26
N ARG A 196 7.53 -13.97 -4.04
CA ARG A 196 8.80 -14.66 -3.76
C ARG A 196 9.93 -13.71 -3.38
N VAL A 197 9.63 -12.42 -3.24
CA VAL A 197 10.54 -11.39 -2.72
C VAL A 197 9.87 -10.75 -1.52
N THR A 198 10.52 -10.81 -0.36
CA THR A 198 9.98 -10.24 0.87
C THR A 198 9.81 -8.73 0.75
N GLY A 199 8.76 -8.18 1.36
CA GLY A 199 8.53 -6.75 1.43
C GLY A 199 7.91 -6.11 0.18
N THR A 200 7.68 -6.83 -0.92
CA THR A 200 7.00 -6.30 -2.13
C THR A 200 5.58 -5.83 -1.82
N GLY A 201 4.84 -6.62 -1.04
CA GLY A 201 3.54 -6.25 -0.47
C GLY A 201 3.65 -4.96 0.31
N CYS A 202 4.45 -4.91 1.37
CA CYS A 202 4.67 -3.71 2.16
C CYS A 202 5.06 -2.48 1.31
N SER A 203 5.94 -2.67 0.32
CA SER A 203 6.40 -1.61 -0.57
C SER A 203 5.29 -0.98 -1.39
N LEU A 204 4.27 -1.76 -1.78
CA LEU A 204 3.09 -1.22 -2.47
C LEU A 204 2.25 -0.33 -1.53
N GLY A 205 2.18 -0.62 -0.23
CA GLY A 205 1.55 0.30 0.74
C GLY A 205 2.28 1.66 0.80
N ALA A 206 3.61 1.63 0.80
CA ALA A 206 4.44 2.84 0.72
C ALA A 206 4.22 3.59 -0.60
N LEU A 207 4.16 2.86 -1.73
CA LEU A 207 3.91 3.43 -3.05
C LEU A 207 2.53 4.11 -3.12
N VAL A 208 1.48 3.49 -2.59
CA VAL A 208 0.15 4.10 -2.49
C VAL A 208 0.19 5.40 -1.69
N ALA A 209 0.95 5.46 -0.60
CA ALA A 209 1.11 6.69 0.19
C ALA A 209 1.81 7.80 -0.60
N ALA A 210 2.80 7.46 -1.44
CA ALA A 210 3.47 8.43 -2.32
C ALA A 210 2.50 9.04 -3.33
N PHE A 211 1.68 8.22 -3.99
CA PHE A 211 0.68 8.69 -4.95
C PHE A 211 -0.42 9.49 -4.24
N ALA A 212 -0.93 9.03 -3.10
CA ALA A 212 -1.98 9.72 -2.35
C ALA A 212 -1.54 11.11 -1.85
N GLY A 213 -0.25 11.30 -1.58
CA GLY A 213 0.31 12.60 -1.19
C GLY A 213 0.38 13.63 -2.32
N VAL A 214 0.12 13.24 -3.57
CA VAL A 214 0.28 14.09 -4.76
C VAL A 214 -1.01 14.14 -5.60
N VAL A 215 -1.67 13.01 -5.78
CA VAL A 215 -2.86 12.85 -6.63
C VAL A 215 -4.13 13.15 -5.80
N PRO A 216 -4.93 14.17 -6.14
CA PRO A 216 -6.08 14.57 -5.32
C PRO A 216 -7.20 13.52 -5.22
N ASP A 217 -7.45 12.78 -6.31
CA ASP A 217 -8.41 11.68 -6.32
C ASP A 217 -7.77 10.44 -5.70
N ARG A 218 -8.26 10.03 -4.54
CA ARG A 218 -7.70 8.90 -3.78
C ARG A 218 -7.87 7.56 -4.49
N LEU A 219 -8.98 7.37 -5.21
CA LEU A 219 -9.23 6.13 -5.95
C LEU A 219 -8.22 6.03 -7.09
N GLN A 220 -8.05 7.11 -7.85
CA GLN A 220 -7.06 7.22 -8.91
C GLN A 220 -5.63 7.06 -8.36
N ALA A 221 -5.29 7.67 -7.23
CA ALA A 221 -3.98 7.54 -6.60
C ALA A 221 -3.63 6.07 -6.29
N ALA A 222 -4.57 5.33 -5.69
CA ALA A 222 -4.40 3.91 -5.40
C ALA A 222 -4.30 3.07 -6.68
N VAL A 223 -5.18 3.31 -7.67
CA VAL A 223 -5.14 2.63 -8.97
C VAL A 223 -3.80 2.83 -9.68
N SER A 224 -3.29 4.07 -9.71
CA SER A 224 -2.01 4.40 -10.35
C SER A 224 -0.83 3.72 -9.68
N ALA A 225 -0.77 3.73 -8.34
CA ALA A 225 0.28 3.04 -7.60
C ALA A 225 0.31 1.53 -7.89
N HIS A 226 -0.86 0.88 -7.89
CA HIS A 226 -0.99 -0.53 -8.21
C HIS A 226 -0.58 -0.84 -9.66
N ALA A 227 -1.03 -0.04 -10.62
CA ALA A 227 -0.72 -0.24 -12.04
C ALA A 227 0.77 -0.04 -12.36
N VAL A 228 1.40 0.95 -11.72
CA VAL A 228 2.85 1.21 -11.84
C VAL A 228 3.67 0.03 -11.32
N LEU A 229 3.30 -0.53 -10.16
CA LEU A 229 3.99 -1.72 -9.64
C LEU A 229 3.75 -2.94 -10.53
N ALA A 230 2.51 -3.16 -10.98
CA ALA A 230 2.12 -4.28 -11.82
C ALA A 230 2.97 -4.33 -13.10
N VAL A 231 3.03 -3.22 -13.85
CA VAL A 231 3.82 -3.19 -15.10
C VAL A 231 5.32 -3.30 -14.85
N ALA A 232 5.84 -2.73 -13.76
CA ALA A 232 7.25 -2.84 -13.44
C ALA A 232 7.64 -4.29 -13.12
N ALA A 233 6.76 -5.01 -12.40
CA ALA A 233 6.95 -6.42 -12.10
C ALA A 233 6.87 -7.30 -13.35
N GLU A 234 5.95 -7.04 -14.28
CA GLU A 234 5.91 -7.76 -15.57
C GLU A 234 7.21 -7.59 -16.36
N ARG A 235 7.68 -6.35 -16.50
CA ARG A 235 8.94 -6.05 -17.19
C ARG A 235 10.14 -6.67 -16.49
N ALA A 236 10.16 -6.67 -15.16
CA ALA A 236 11.24 -7.29 -14.37
C ALA A 236 11.26 -8.80 -14.55
N ALA A 237 10.09 -9.45 -14.56
CA ALA A 237 9.97 -10.89 -14.78
C ALA A 237 10.46 -11.32 -16.16
N ALA A 238 10.28 -10.48 -17.19
CA ALA A 238 10.74 -10.79 -18.54
C ALA A 238 12.27 -10.87 -18.68
N ILE A 239 13.03 -10.25 -17.77
CA ILE A 239 14.49 -10.17 -17.85
C ILE A 239 15.22 -10.88 -16.69
N ALA A 240 14.52 -11.17 -15.59
CA ALA A 240 15.13 -11.73 -14.40
C ALA A 240 15.18 -13.27 -14.42
N PRO A 241 16.36 -13.90 -14.35
CA PRO A 241 16.49 -15.37 -14.31
C PRO A 241 16.05 -16.00 -12.97
N GLY A 242 15.95 -15.23 -11.90
CA GLY A 242 15.53 -15.70 -10.57
C GLY A 242 15.04 -14.58 -9.64
N THR A 243 14.69 -14.91 -8.41
CA THR A 243 14.03 -13.99 -7.46
C THR A 243 14.93 -12.85 -6.97
N GLY A 244 16.22 -13.13 -6.74
CA GLY A 244 17.20 -12.08 -6.41
C GLY A 244 17.37 -11.06 -7.53
N SER A 245 17.58 -11.52 -8.76
CA SER A 245 17.63 -10.66 -9.95
C SER A 245 16.30 -9.97 -10.24
N PHE A 246 15.17 -10.61 -9.90
CA PHE A 246 13.85 -10.01 -10.04
C PHE A 246 13.69 -8.83 -9.09
N SER A 247 14.16 -8.93 -7.85
CA SER A 247 14.12 -7.81 -6.90
C SER A 247 14.92 -6.61 -7.40
N VAL A 248 16.09 -6.83 -8.00
CA VAL A 248 16.90 -5.75 -8.60
C VAL A 248 16.20 -5.19 -9.83
N ALA A 249 15.78 -6.07 -10.76
CA ALA A 249 15.08 -5.67 -11.98
C ALA A 249 13.78 -4.93 -11.69
N LEU A 250 13.06 -5.25 -10.61
CA LEU A 250 11.85 -4.54 -10.20
C LEU A 250 12.13 -3.06 -9.91
N LEU A 251 13.20 -2.80 -9.14
CA LEU A 251 13.62 -1.43 -8.83
C LEU A 251 14.06 -0.68 -10.10
N ASP A 252 14.84 -1.35 -10.96
CA ASP A 252 15.25 -0.78 -12.23
C ASP A 252 14.02 -0.44 -13.09
N GLN A 253 13.08 -1.36 -13.23
CA GLN A 253 11.89 -1.14 -14.06
C GLN A 253 10.99 -0.04 -13.51
N LEU A 254 10.81 0.08 -12.19
CA LEU A 254 10.11 1.22 -11.58
C LEU A 254 10.76 2.57 -11.95
N SER A 255 12.10 2.62 -11.92
CA SER A 255 12.85 3.83 -12.29
C SER A 255 12.81 4.14 -13.79
N LEU A 256 12.76 3.10 -14.62
CA LEU A 256 12.80 3.20 -16.08
C LEU A 256 11.43 3.37 -16.74
N LEU A 257 10.32 3.28 -15.98
CA LEU A 257 9.01 3.64 -16.54
C LEU A 257 9.05 5.07 -17.06
N ASP A 258 8.76 5.24 -18.34
CA ASP A 258 8.72 6.55 -18.98
C ASP A 258 7.26 7.04 -19.06
N PRO A 259 6.84 8.02 -18.24
CA PRO A 259 5.50 8.58 -18.29
C PRO A 259 5.27 9.50 -19.50
N ALA A 260 6.25 9.70 -20.39
CA ALA A 260 6.11 10.48 -21.62
C ALA A 260 6.01 9.60 -22.89
N ALA A 261 6.23 8.29 -22.76
CA ALA A 261 6.16 7.32 -23.85
C ALA A 261 4.73 6.95 -24.26
#